data_AF-A0A1I6NYS2-F1
#
_entry.id   AF-A0A1I6NYS2-F1
#
_cell.length_a   1.000
_cell.length_b   1.000
_cell.length_c   1.000
_cell.angle_alpha   90.00
_cell.angle_beta   90.00
_cell.angle_gamma   90.00
#
_symmetry.space_group_name_H-M   'P 1'
#
loop_
_entity.id
_entity.type
_entity.pdbx_description
1 polymer ?
#
loop_
_entity_poly.entity_id
_entity_poly.type
_entity_poly.pdbx_seq_one_letter_code
_entity_poly.pdbx_strand_id
1 'polypeptide(L)'
;MTSHIVNIAVDCADAYGLARFWSEVTGHPLHPEDRPGDPEVRVLLPEGPILHFNQVPEPKTVKNRLHLCLRPETSREEETERLLALGRVFRIFAGPRRQLRHLAALSHLASTTRYERDPPPCDAPHPTTRPDPRRSKRHGLGATEVADLRNPDGTGWRVLADPEGNELCVLRGKRDLAAAEEPAPEGWPAADGPAAG
;
A
#
# COMPACT_ATOMS: atom_id res chain seq x y z
N MET A 1 -2.22 -25.69 -6.83
CA MET A 1 -2.50 -25.48 -5.39
C MET A 1 -2.48 -24.00 -5.14
N THR A 2 -3.62 -23.42 -4.77
CA THR A 2 -3.72 -21.99 -4.51
C THR A 2 -4.15 -21.71 -3.06
N SER A 3 -3.77 -20.55 -2.57
CA SER A 3 -4.20 -20.00 -1.28
C SER A 3 -4.82 -18.65 -1.53
N HIS A 4 -5.90 -18.33 -0.83
CA HIS A 4 -6.53 -17.01 -0.88
C HIS A 4 -6.33 -16.27 0.43
N ILE A 5 -6.22 -14.95 0.35
CA ILE A 5 -6.16 -14.08 1.54
C ILE A 5 -7.57 -14.02 2.11
N VAL A 6 -7.74 -14.45 3.36
CA VAL A 6 -9.01 -14.39 4.07
C VAL A 6 -9.11 -13.09 4.86
N ASN A 7 -8.03 -12.72 5.56
CA ASN A 7 -7.99 -11.53 6.40
C ASN A 7 -6.71 -10.73 6.18
N ILE A 8 -6.83 -9.41 6.35
CA ILE A 8 -5.70 -8.50 6.55
C ILE A 8 -5.77 -8.03 8.00
N ALA A 9 -4.80 -8.45 8.81
CA ALA A 9 -4.73 -8.09 10.22
C ALA A 9 -3.79 -6.91 10.48
N VAL A 10 -4.22 -6.04 11.39
CA VAL A 10 -3.62 -4.75 11.73
C VAL A 10 -3.54 -4.65 13.26
N ASP A 11 -2.34 -4.61 13.81
CA ASP A 11 -2.14 -4.41 15.25
C ASP A 11 -2.29 -2.92 15.61
N CYS A 12 -3.01 -2.60 16.67
CA CYS A 12 -3.36 -1.23 17.06
C CYS A 12 -3.63 -1.08 18.56
N ALA A 13 -3.50 0.13 19.10
CA ALA A 13 -3.72 0.37 20.52
C ALA A 13 -5.22 0.35 20.89
N ASP A 14 -6.09 0.74 19.96
CA ASP A 14 -7.56 0.68 20.11
C ASP A 14 -8.21 -0.07 18.94
N ALA A 15 -8.44 -1.38 19.13
CA ALA A 15 -9.01 -2.24 18.10
C ALA A 15 -10.43 -1.83 17.71
N TYR A 16 -11.28 -1.57 18.71
CA TYR A 16 -12.67 -1.20 18.44
C TYR A 16 -12.79 0.20 17.82
N GLY A 17 -12.05 1.17 18.34
CA GLY A 17 -12.03 2.54 17.80
C GLY A 17 -11.54 2.58 16.36
N LEU A 18 -10.46 1.85 16.04
CA LEU A 18 -9.94 1.77 14.69
C LEU A 18 -10.90 1.02 13.75
N ALA A 19 -11.51 -0.08 14.22
CA ALA A 19 -12.49 -0.81 13.42
C ALA A 19 -13.72 0.05 13.09
N ARG A 20 -14.20 0.88 14.04
CA ARG A 20 -15.29 1.84 13.77
C ARG A 20 -14.90 2.86 12.72
N PHE A 21 -13.69 3.40 12.78
CA PHE A 21 -13.20 4.29 11.73
C PHE A 21 -13.26 3.62 10.34
N TRP A 22 -12.77 2.38 10.22
CA TRP A 22 -12.79 1.64 8.95
C TRP A 22 -14.18 1.19 8.50
N SER A 23 -15.09 0.92 9.45
CA SER A 23 -16.52 0.69 9.19
C SER A 23 -17.14 1.90 8.47
N GLU A 24 -16.89 3.12 8.97
CA GLU A 24 -17.36 4.36 8.33
C GLU A 24 -16.69 4.61 6.97
N VAL A 25 -15.37 4.39 6.85
CA VAL A 25 -14.63 4.57 5.59
C VAL A 25 -15.17 3.68 4.47
N THR A 26 -15.47 2.43 4.80
CA THR A 26 -15.89 1.43 3.82
C THR A 26 -17.41 1.36 3.66
N GLY A 27 -18.18 1.93 4.59
CA GLY A 27 -19.64 1.80 4.63
C GLY A 27 -20.13 0.40 5.01
N HIS A 28 -19.26 -0.44 5.59
CA HIS A 28 -19.56 -1.84 5.90
C HIS A 28 -19.52 -2.09 7.40
N PRO A 29 -20.39 -2.97 7.92
CA PRO A 29 -20.54 -3.14 9.36
C PRO A 29 -19.35 -3.87 9.98
N LEU A 30 -19.20 -3.67 11.29
CA LEU A 30 -18.44 -4.57 12.14
C LEU A 30 -19.05 -5.98 12.14
N HIS A 31 -18.25 -6.98 12.50
CA HIS A 31 -18.80 -8.31 12.75
C HIS A 31 -19.81 -8.27 13.92
N PRO A 32 -20.96 -8.96 13.83
CA PRO A 32 -22.06 -8.82 14.81
C PRO A 32 -21.70 -9.21 16.25
N GLU A 33 -20.68 -10.05 16.41
CA GLU A 33 -20.22 -10.53 17.72
C GLU A 33 -19.25 -9.57 18.40
N ASP A 34 -18.66 -8.62 17.68
CA ASP A 34 -17.56 -7.80 18.21
C ASP A 34 -18.10 -6.60 18.99
N ARG A 35 -17.53 -6.36 20.17
CA ARG A 35 -17.98 -5.38 21.18
C ARG A 35 -16.83 -4.46 21.63
N PRO A 36 -17.17 -3.28 22.19
CA PRO A 36 -16.16 -2.43 22.82
C PRO A 36 -15.38 -3.19 23.90
N GLY A 37 -14.05 -3.15 23.82
CA GLY A 37 -13.15 -3.82 24.78
C GLY A 37 -12.68 -5.22 24.33
N ASP A 38 -13.22 -5.75 23.24
CA ASP A 38 -12.72 -7.01 22.68
C ASP A 38 -11.27 -6.83 22.18
N PRO A 39 -10.39 -7.84 22.41
CA PRO A 39 -9.01 -7.77 21.96
C PRO A 39 -8.88 -7.86 20.43
N GLU A 40 -9.95 -8.25 19.74
CA GLU A 40 -9.99 -8.44 18.29
C GLU A 40 -11.33 -7.93 17.75
N VAL A 41 -11.29 -7.10 16.71
CA VAL A 41 -12.49 -6.52 16.09
C VAL A 41 -12.36 -6.55 14.57
N ARG A 42 -13.46 -6.83 13.88
CA ARG A 42 -13.49 -7.15 12.45
C ARG A 42 -14.46 -6.26 11.68
N VAL A 43 -14.09 -5.87 10.46
CA VAL A 43 -14.97 -5.21 9.49
C VAL A 43 -15.22 -6.15 8.31
N LEU A 44 -16.48 -6.34 7.93
CA LEU A 44 -16.90 -7.31 6.92
C LEU A 44 -17.04 -6.66 5.54
N LEU A 45 -16.05 -6.86 4.67
CA LEU A 45 -16.12 -6.40 3.28
C LEU A 45 -16.89 -7.43 2.41
N PRO A 46 -17.70 -7.01 1.41
CA PRO A 46 -18.58 -7.94 0.68
C PRO A 46 -17.85 -8.94 -0.21
N GLU A 47 -16.79 -8.48 -0.88
CA GLU A 47 -16.09 -9.21 -1.95
C GLU A 47 -14.57 -9.18 -1.73
N GLY A 48 -14.14 -9.05 -0.47
CA GLY A 48 -12.73 -8.87 -0.11
C GLY A 48 -12.35 -9.57 1.19
N PRO A 49 -11.06 -9.47 1.59
CA PRO A 49 -10.62 -9.99 2.85
C PRO A 49 -11.28 -9.24 4.01
N ILE A 50 -11.43 -9.91 5.15
CA ILE A 50 -11.88 -9.29 6.40
C ILE A 50 -10.77 -8.36 6.90
N LEU A 51 -11.09 -7.11 7.24
CA LEU A 51 -10.17 -6.26 8.00
C LEU A 51 -10.24 -6.67 9.46
N HIS A 52 -9.09 -7.05 10.02
CA HIS A 52 -8.99 -7.58 11.37
C HIS A 52 -8.09 -6.69 12.22
N PHE A 53 -8.59 -6.19 13.34
CA PHE A 53 -7.87 -5.26 14.21
C PHE A 53 -7.55 -5.96 15.52
N ASN A 54 -6.26 -6.12 15.84
CA ASN A 54 -5.81 -6.77 17.07
C ASN A 54 -5.33 -5.71 18.06
N GLN A 55 -5.77 -5.80 19.31
CA GLN A 55 -5.39 -4.88 20.36
C GLN A 55 -4.00 -5.21 20.89
N VAL A 56 -3.06 -4.32 20.61
CA VAL A 56 -1.68 -4.35 21.12
C VAL A 56 -1.45 -3.01 21.82
N PRO A 57 -1.56 -2.97 23.16
CA PRO A 57 -1.57 -1.71 23.92
C PRO A 57 -0.21 -1.01 23.95
N GLU A 58 0.88 -1.71 23.63
CA GLU A 58 2.22 -1.14 23.56
C GLU A 58 2.32 -0.08 22.44
N PRO A 59 2.91 1.10 22.73
CA PRO A 59 3.09 2.14 21.73
C PRO A 59 3.88 1.65 20.53
N LYS A 60 3.36 1.96 19.34
CA LYS A 60 4.01 1.62 18.07
C LYS A 60 5.27 2.46 17.90
N THR A 61 6.40 1.81 17.60
CA THR A 61 7.68 2.47 17.33
C THR A 61 8.00 2.60 15.84
N VAL A 62 7.25 1.87 15.01
CA VAL A 62 7.37 1.82 13.55
C VAL A 62 5.98 1.76 12.92
N LYS A 63 5.89 1.99 11.60
CA LYS A 63 4.67 1.74 10.82
C LYS A 63 4.22 0.28 10.98
N ASN A 64 2.93 0.04 10.87
CA ASN A 64 2.39 -1.30 11.10
C ASN A 64 2.90 -2.34 10.12
N ARG A 65 3.03 -3.57 10.59
CA ARG A 65 3.26 -4.75 9.75
C ARG A 65 1.90 -5.39 9.52
N LEU A 66 1.54 -5.61 8.25
CA LEU A 66 0.30 -6.31 7.93
C LEU A 66 0.49 -7.81 8.11
N HIS A 67 -0.49 -8.46 8.74
CA HIS A 67 -0.58 -9.91 8.73
C HIS A 67 -1.55 -10.34 7.63
N LEU A 68 -1.06 -11.10 6.65
CA LEU A 68 -1.89 -11.69 5.61
C LEU A 68 -2.28 -13.11 6.04
N CYS A 69 -3.55 -13.30 6.41
CA CYS A 69 -4.05 -14.61 6.82
C CYS A 69 -4.49 -15.39 5.58
N LEU A 70 -3.79 -16.49 5.28
CA LEU A 70 -4.07 -17.32 4.12
C LEU A 70 -4.96 -18.52 4.47
N ARG A 71 -5.86 -18.88 3.54
CA ARG A 71 -6.56 -20.16 3.56
C ARG A 71 -6.16 -20.98 2.33
N PRO A 72 -5.45 -22.10 2.53
CA PRO A 72 -5.14 -23.02 1.44
C PRO A 72 -6.36 -23.81 1.00
N GLU A 73 -6.37 -24.22 -0.27
CA GLU A 73 -7.26 -25.29 -0.78
C GLU A 73 -6.84 -26.68 -0.23
N THR A 74 -5.57 -26.81 0.16
CA THR A 74 -4.95 -28.02 0.70
C THR A 74 -4.88 -27.98 2.23
N SER A 75 -4.21 -28.95 2.85
CA SER A 75 -3.91 -28.84 4.29
C SER A 75 -2.94 -27.69 4.57
N ARG A 76 -2.97 -27.21 5.82
CA ARG A 76 -2.03 -26.19 6.33
C ARG A 76 -0.59 -26.67 6.22
N GLU A 77 -0.34 -27.93 6.55
CA GLU A 77 1.00 -28.52 6.57
C GLU A 77 1.58 -28.60 5.15
N GLU A 78 0.81 -29.10 4.17
CA GLU A 78 1.23 -29.15 2.75
C GLU A 78 1.50 -27.75 2.19
N GLU A 79 0.64 -26.77 2.49
CA GLU A 79 0.84 -25.40 2.02
C GLU A 79 2.07 -24.76 2.68
N THR A 80 2.27 -25.02 3.97
CA THR A 80 3.44 -24.52 4.70
C THR A 80 4.73 -25.05 4.08
N GLU A 81 4.77 -26.35 3.78
CA GLU A 81 5.92 -26.96 3.11
C GLU A 81 6.16 -26.34 1.72
N ARG A 82 5.11 -26.14 0.92
CA ARG A 82 5.19 -25.49 -0.39
C ARG A 82 5.73 -24.06 -0.30
N LEU A 83 5.22 -23.26 0.64
CA LEU A 83 5.65 -21.87 0.83
C LEU A 83 7.11 -21.80 1.30
N LEU A 84 7.52 -22.69 2.21
CA LEU A 84 8.93 -22.80 2.63
C LEU A 84 9.84 -23.20 1.46
N ALA A 85 9.40 -24.12 0.61
CA ALA A 85 10.12 -24.52 -0.60
C ALA A 85 10.27 -23.34 -1.58
N LEU A 86 9.21 -22.57 -1.84
CA LEU A 86 9.28 -21.36 -2.66
C LEU A 86 10.27 -20.34 -2.08
N GLY A 87 10.25 -20.11 -0.76
CA GLY A 87 11.19 -19.22 -0.10
C GLY A 87 12.66 -19.66 -0.27
N ARG A 88 12.92 -20.96 -0.35
CA ARG A 88 14.25 -21.49 -0.67
C ARG A 88 14.64 -21.22 -2.13
N VAL A 89 13.71 -21.31 -3.07
CA VAL A 89 13.93 -20.99 -4.49
C VAL A 89 14.24 -19.50 -4.68
N PHE A 90 13.50 -18.61 -4.02
CA PHE A 90 13.78 -17.16 -4.10
C PHE A 90 15.08 -16.75 -3.40
N ARG A 91 15.59 -17.54 -2.44
CA ARG A 91 16.92 -17.33 -1.85
C ARG A 91 18.08 -17.65 -2.81
N ILE A 92 17.84 -18.28 -3.96
CA ILE A 92 18.91 -18.66 -4.93
C ILE A 92 19.34 -17.49 -5.84
N PHE A 93 18.64 -16.35 -5.83
CA PHE A 93 19.06 -15.13 -6.57
C PHE A 93 19.80 -14.08 -5.72
N ALA A 94 20.33 -14.46 -4.56
CA ALA A 94 21.32 -13.64 -3.85
C ALA A 94 22.73 -14.02 -4.33
N GLY A 95 23.16 -13.49 -5.49
CA GLY A 95 24.51 -13.67 -6.00
C GLY A 95 25.60 -13.16 -5.01
N PRO A 96 26.85 -13.64 -5.14
CA PRO A 96 27.90 -13.39 -4.16
C PRO A 96 28.34 -11.92 -4.17
N ARG A 97 28.29 -11.27 -3.00
CA ARG A 97 28.77 -9.91 -2.77
C ARG A 97 30.29 -9.82 -3.06
N ARG A 98 30.68 -9.48 -4.29
CA ARG A 98 32.05 -9.04 -4.60
C ARG A 98 32.14 -7.53 -4.39
N GLN A 99 32.79 -7.12 -3.30
CA GLN A 99 33.36 -5.78 -3.18
C GLN A 99 34.40 -5.61 -4.30
N LEU A 100 34.21 -4.64 -5.21
CA LEU A 100 35.28 -4.21 -6.10
C LEU A 100 35.34 -2.69 -6.15
N ARG A 101 36.49 -2.21 -5.68
CA ARG A 101 36.99 -0.84 -5.69
C ARG A 101 37.33 -0.44 -7.13
N HIS A 102 37.01 0.81 -7.47
CA HIS A 102 37.65 1.67 -8.48
C HIS A 102 37.82 1.11 -9.91
N LEU A 103 37.21 1.77 -10.90
CA LEU A 103 37.91 2.67 -11.84
C LEU A 103 36.94 3.25 -12.87
N ALA A 104 37.22 4.49 -13.24
CA ALA A 104 36.48 5.34 -14.15
C ALA A 104 36.68 4.96 -15.63
N ALA A 105 35.87 5.64 -16.46
CA ALA A 105 35.97 5.81 -17.92
C ALA A 105 35.33 4.71 -18.79
N LEU A 106 34.19 5.01 -19.40
CA LEU A 106 34.12 5.48 -20.79
C LEU A 106 32.67 5.76 -21.21
N SER A 107 32.52 6.88 -21.91
CA SER A 107 31.29 7.52 -22.37
C SER A 107 30.75 6.93 -23.69
N HIS A 108 29.46 7.22 -23.92
CA HIS A 108 28.74 7.28 -25.21
C HIS A 108 28.20 5.98 -25.83
N LEU A 109 26.89 5.77 -25.70
CA LEU A 109 25.92 5.75 -26.82
C LEU A 109 24.49 5.58 -26.26
N ALA A 110 23.54 6.19 -26.96
CA ALA A 110 22.14 6.30 -26.56
C ALA A 110 21.32 5.02 -26.77
N SER A 111 20.28 4.91 -25.95
CA SER A 111 19.03 4.17 -26.16
C SER A 111 19.04 2.64 -25.95
N THR A 112 18.52 2.18 -24.82
CA THR A 112 17.16 1.60 -24.71
C THR A 112 16.92 1.16 -23.25
N THR A 113 15.67 1.22 -22.83
CA THR A 113 15.13 1.03 -21.48
C THR A 113 15.74 -0.10 -20.66
N ARG A 114 16.21 0.20 -19.44
CA ARG A 114 16.29 -0.78 -18.33
C ARG A 114 16.15 -0.10 -16.97
N TYR A 115 15.24 -0.66 -16.18
CA TYR A 115 14.87 -0.28 -14.81
C TYR A 115 16.03 -0.57 -13.86
N GLU A 116 17.03 0.32 -13.78
CA GLU A 116 18.06 0.29 -12.74
C GLU A 116 18.36 1.73 -12.30
N ARG A 117 17.49 2.26 -11.45
CA ARG A 117 17.93 3.15 -10.38
C ARG A 117 17.46 2.50 -9.10
N ASP A 118 18.44 2.12 -8.28
CA ASP A 118 18.18 1.65 -6.93
C ASP A 118 17.15 2.57 -6.25
N PRO A 119 16.11 2.03 -5.59
CA PRO A 119 15.32 2.85 -4.68
C PRO A 119 16.30 3.49 -3.67
N PRO A 120 16.09 4.75 -3.28
CA PRO A 120 16.94 5.36 -2.27
C PRO A 120 16.95 4.45 -1.01
N PRO A 121 18.10 4.29 -0.33
CA PRO A 121 18.16 3.50 0.88
C PRO A 121 17.07 3.98 1.85
N CYS A 122 16.42 3.05 2.55
CA CYS A 122 15.32 3.32 3.48
C CYS A 122 15.67 4.31 4.63
N ASP A 123 16.93 4.72 4.72
CA ASP A 123 17.47 5.69 5.67
C ASP A 123 17.74 7.08 5.07
N ALA A 124 17.45 7.31 3.77
CA ALA A 124 17.52 8.64 3.19
C ALA A 124 16.48 9.53 3.89
N PRO A 125 16.88 10.71 4.42
CA PRO A 125 15.94 11.61 5.08
C PRO A 125 14.91 12.09 4.06
N HIS A 126 13.73 11.47 4.06
CA HIS A 126 12.57 12.05 3.40
C HIS A 126 12.28 13.40 4.06
N PRO A 127 11.97 14.46 3.29
CA PRO A 127 11.38 15.68 3.85
C PRO A 127 9.93 15.39 4.24
N THR A 128 9.72 14.43 5.13
CA THR A 128 8.52 14.37 5.94
C THR A 128 8.91 15.03 7.25
N THR A 129 8.25 16.14 7.57
CA THR A 129 8.09 16.51 8.97
C THR A 129 7.49 15.29 9.67
N ARG A 130 8.34 14.48 10.29
CA ARG A 130 7.92 13.42 11.20
C ARG A 130 6.99 14.09 12.21
N PRO A 131 5.70 13.72 12.31
CA PRO A 131 4.83 14.30 13.30
C PRO A 131 5.49 14.09 14.67
N ASP A 132 5.66 15.17 15.44
CA ASP A 132 6.20 15.10 16.79
C ASP A 132 5.40 14.04 17.59
N PRO A 133 6.04 13.02 18.18
CA PRO A 133 5.35 12.03 19.01
C PRO A 133 4.63 12.66 20.22
N ARG A 134 4.89 13.94 20.53
CA ARG A 134 4.18 14.73 21.54
C ARG A 134 2.96 15.49 21.01
N ARG A 135 2.60 15.35 19.73
CA ARG A 135 1.37 15.94 19.17
C ARG A 135 0.16 15.09 19.59
N SER A 136 -0.20 15.24 20.87
CA SER A 136 -1.53 15.13 21.48
C SER A 136 -2.47 14.08 20.88
N LYS A 137 -2.90 13.13 21.72
CA LYS A 137 -4.17 12.40 21.63
C LYS A 137 -5.26 13.24 20.95
N ARG A 138 -5.40 13.11 19.63
CA ARG A 138 -6.61 13.55 18.96
C ARG A 138 -7.55 12.37 19.02
N HIS A 139 -8.45 12.40 19.98
CA HIS A 139 -9.65 11.56 20.00
C HIS A 139 -10.60 12.02 18.88
N GLY A 140 -10.11 12.05 17.65
CA GLY A 140 -10.89 12.31 16.45
C GLY A 140 -10.75 11.09 15.57
N LEU A 141 -11.87 10.52 15.13
CA LEU A 141 -11.95 9.41 14.17
C LEU A 141 -11.52 9.85 12.76
N GLY A 142 -10.47 10.66 12.64
CA GLY A 142 -10.09 11.31 11.40
C GLY A 142 -8.76 10.82 10.88
N ALA A 143 -8.69 10.54 9.58
CA ALA A 143 -7.43 10.38 8.90
C ALA A 143 -6.70 11.73 8.78
N THR A 144 -5.37 11.70 8.73
CA THR A 144 -4.51 12.87 8.52
C THR A 144 -3.79 12.75 7.19
N GLU A 145 -3.72 13.82 6.40
CA GLU A 145 -2.95 13.81 5.15
C GLU A 145 -1.44 13.71 5.42
N VAL A 146 -0.78 12.81 4.70
CA VAL A 146 0.66 12.55 4.77
C VAL A 146 1.37 13.14 3.55
N ALA A 147 0.83 12.91 2.35
CA ALA A 147 1.41 13.41 1.10
C ALA A 147 0.37 13.51 -0.02
N ASP A 148 0.55 14.47 -0.92
CA ASP A 148 -0.17 14.53 -2.19
C ASP A 148 0.79 14.11 -3.31
N LEU A 149 0.58 12.92 -3.88
CA LEU A 149 1.41 12.33 -4.93
C LEU A 149 0.66 12.33 -6.28
N ARG A 150 -0.23 13.30 -6.48
CA ARG A 150 -0.92 13.50 -7.75
C ARG A 150 -0.03 14.21 -8.74
N ASN A 151 -0.08 13.76 -9.99
CA ASN A 151 0.55 14.38 -11.12
C ASN A 151 -0.30 15.54 -11.67
N PRO A 152 0.30 16.49 -12.41
CA PRO A 152 -0.45 17.59 -13.03
C PRO A 152 -1.55 17.14 -14.00
N ASP A 153 -1.41 15.96 -14.60
CA ASP A 153 -2.41 15.34 -15.49
C ASP A 153 -3.59 14.69 -14.74
N GLY A 154 -3.64 14.82 -13.41
CA GLY A 154 -4.68 14.26 -12.56
C GLY A 154 -4.49 12.78 -12.22
N THR A 155 -3.45 12.11 -12.72
CA THR A 155 -3.08 10.75 -12.29
C THR A 155 -2.39 10.77 -10.93
N GLY A 156 -2.15 9.59 -10.33
CA GLY A 156 -1.54 9.46 -9.00
C GLY A 156 -2.57 9.28 -7.87
N TRP A 157 -2.16 9.55 -6.62
CA TRP A 157 -2.96 9.30 -5.42
C TRP A 157 -2.58 10.25 -4.27
N ARG A 158 -3.47 10.39 -3.29
CA ARG A 158 -3.14 11.01 -1.98
C ARG A 158 -2.79 9.92 -0.98
N VAL A 159 -1.83 10.20 -0.10
CA VAL A 159 -1.47 9.35 1.03
C VAL A 159 -2.01 9.99 2.30
N LEU A 160 -2.84 9.25 3.03
CA LEU A 160 -3.36 9.62 4.33
C LEU A 160 -2.86 8.62 5.37
N ALA A 161 -2.92 8.98 6.63
CA ALA A 161 -2.71 8.11 7.77
C ALA A 161 -4.01 7.98 8.57
N ASP A 162 -4.40 6.77 8.95
CA ASP A 162 -5.53 6.52 9.85
C ASP A 162 -5.23 7.01 11.30
N PRO A 163 -6.17 6.90 12.25
CA PRO A 163 -5.95 7.33 13.64
C PRO A 163 -4.76 6.68 14.35
N GLU A 164 -4.31 5.51 13.89
CA GLU A 164 -3.17 4.77 14.43
C GLU A 164 -1.86 5.05 13.65
N GLY A 165 -1.92 5.99 12.69
CA GLY A 165 -0.78 6.37 11.86
C GLY A 165 -0.51 5.41 10.70
N ASN A 166 -1.41 4.48 10.39
CA ASN A 166 -1.23 3.55 9.28
C ASN A 166 -1.53 4.26 7.96
N GLU A 167 -0.57 4.21 7.03
CA GLU A 167 -0.71 4.86 5.74
C GLU A 167 -1.67 4.10 4.83
N LEU A 168 -2.55 4.85 4.16
CA LEU A 168 -3.47 4.39 3.14
C LEU A 168 -3.45 5.35 1.95
N CYS A 169 -3.68 4.83 0.76
CA CYS A 169 -3.74 5.63 -0.46
C CYS A 169 -5.20 5.83 -0.88
N VAL A 170 -5.56 7.07 -1.20
CA VAL A 170 -6.82 7.40 -1.87
C VAL A 170 -6.51 7.56 -3.36
N LEU A 171 -6.98 6.59 -4.13
CA LEU A 171 -6.84 6.54 -5.57
C LEU A 171 -7.97 7.31 -6.25
N ARG A 172 -7.85 7.48 -7.57
CA ARG A 172 -8.94 7.96 -8.43
C ARG A 172 -10.20 7.11 -8.25
N GLY A 173 -11.33 7.78 -8.08
CA GLY A 173 -12.64 7.15 -8.03
C GLY A 173 -13.22 6.91 -9.43
N LYS A 174 -14.36 6.20 -9.48
CA LYS A 174 -15.09 5.93 -10.73
C LYS A 174 -15.39 7.21 -11.52
N ARG A 175 -15.68 8.32 -10.83
CA ARG A 175 -15.95 9.63 -11.45
C ARG A 175 -14.70 10.22 -12.12
N ASP A 176 -13.55 10.14 -11.46
CA ASP A 176 -12.29 10.65 -11.99
C ASP A 176 -11.83 9.86 -13.22
N LEU A 177 -12.11 8.55 -13.23
CA LEU A 177 -11.81 7.68 -14.38
C LEU A 177 -12.75 7.95 -15.57
N ALA A 178 -14.06 8.10 -15.31
CA ALA A 178 -15.04 8.40 -16.36
C ALA A 178 -14.76 9.76 -17.05
N ALA A 179 -14.38 10.79 -16.28
CA ALA A 179 -14.03 12.09 -16.84
C ALA A 179 -12.76 12.07 -17.70
N ALA A 180 -11.86 11.10 -17.49
CA ALA A 180 -10.66 10.93 -18.29
C ALA A 180 -10.90 10.18 -19.61
N GLU A 181 -12.06 9.51 -19.74
CA GLU A 181 -12.47 8.77 -20.94
C GLU A 181 -13.33 9.61 -21.90
N GLU A 182 -13.74 10.83 -21.52
CA GLU A 182 -14.47 11.71 -22.43
C GLU A 182 -13.57 12.13 -23.60
N PRO A 183 -13.99 11.88 -24.86
CA PRO A 183 -13.18 12.26 -26.02
C PRO A 183 -13.03 13.79 -26.05
N ALA A 184 -11.85 14.25 -26.48
CA ALA A 184 -11.60 15.68 -26.69
C ALA A 184 -12.73 16.28 -27.54
N PRO A 185 -13.19 17.51 -27.24
CA PRO A 185 -14.32 18.11 -27.93
C PRO A 185 -14.11 18.08 -29.46
N GLU A 186 -15.11 17.60 -30.19
CA GLU A 186 -15.14 17.63 -31.65
C GLU A 186 -14.87 19.06 -32.14
N GLY A 187 -13.75 19.26 -32.83
CA GLY A 187 -13.38 20.57 -33.36
C GLY A 187 -11.89 20.90 -33.36
N TRP A 188 -11.01 20.05 -32.84
CA TRP A 188 -9.57 20.25 -33.06
C TRP A 188 -9.23 19.86 -34.50
N PRO A 189 -8.72 20.79 -35.35
CA PRO A 189 -8.38 20.44 -36.72
C PRO A 189 -7.27 19.39 -36.71
N ALA A 190 -7.43 18.34 -37.52
CA ALA A 190 -6.37 17.40 -37.80
C ALA A 190 -5.14 18.21 -38.24
N ALA A 191 -3.99 17.97 -37.61
CA ALA A 191 -2.76 18.58 -38.06
C ALA A 191 -2.48 18.05 -39.48
N ASP A 192 -2.67 18.91 -40.47
CA ASP A 192 -2.32 18.64 -41.86
C ASP A 192 -0.83 18.28 -41.92
N GLY A 193 -0.55 17.01 -42.24
CA GLY A 193 0.80 16.56 -42.54
C GLY A 193 1.29 17.22 -43.85
N PRO A 194 2.60 17.44 -44.01
CA PRO A 194 3.11 18.14 -45.17
C PRO A 194 2.89 17.31 -46.45
N ALA A 195 2.30 17.95 -47.46
CA ALA A 195 2.16 17.42 -48.80
C ALA A 195 3.54 17.07 -49.38
N ALA A 196 3.73 15.80 -49.76
CA ALA A 196 4.89 15.37 -50.51
C ALA A 196 4.73 15.83 -51.98
N GLY A 197 5.73 16.57 -52.46
CA GLY A 197 5.95 16.87 -53.88
C GLY A 197 6.67 15.76 -54.61
#